data_AF-A0A0S9PZ24-F1
#
_entry.id   AF-A0A0S9PZ24-F1
#
_cell.length_a   1.000
_cell.length_b   1.000
_cell.length_c   1.000
_cell.angle_alpha   90.00
_cell.angle_beta   90.00
_cell.angle_gamma   90.00
#
_symmetry.space_group_name_H-M   'P 1'
#
loop_
_entity.id
_entity.type
_entity.pdbx_description
1 polymer ?
#
loop_
_entity_poly.entity_id
_entity_poly.type
_entity_poly.pdbx_seq_one_letter_code
_entity_poly.pdbx_strand_id
1 'polypeptide(L)'
;MATQQNIAAREKRRRSNGEFGTQPLDEASIGPDGVDLRATRDRAIEQIDGSDIAAGDLLMVDGEDRVVDRAYPISSPEDGRHGGEWIVEFESYDREPDGSPSAYLSRSFERDHTFTRVRDTRPAYERLDYAPADGESSLQSHEPLGRLTIAQTLNRSAHEVAREATSGLYDLNPPYQRGSVWDLRQRQRLIESFCRGIPVPAVTVNDRTTSLWRCSGGSDPLSTGLGMRAVIDGKQRIETCQQWFNDEFAVPASWFDPERVERTFETSDGPYVAFSGLSQGERNRWSLTKAHLVVNEAQVATVEDEARLYLLLNGGGTDQSGDDMKRAAEVAARAE
;
A
#
# COMPACT_ATOMS: atom_id res chain seq x y z
N MET A 1 -51.87 -24.47 -16.19
CA MET A 1 -51.89 -24.71 -14.73
C MET A 1 -50.57 -24.39 -14.00
N ALA A 2 -49.45 -24.09 -14.68
CA ALA A 2 -48.19 -23.70 -14.01
C ALA A 2 -48.04 -22.18 -13.73
N THR A 3 -48.92 -21.34 -14.26
CA THR A 3 -48.78 -19.86 -14.16
C THR A 3 -49.52 -19.25 -12.96
N GLN A 4 -50.56 -19.91 -12.44
CA GLN A 4 -51.30 -19.44 -11.25
C GLN A 4 -50.61 -19.81 -9.91
N GLN A 5 -49.79 -20.86 -9.89
CA GLN A 5 -49.03 -21.26 -8.69
C GLN A 5 -47.87 -20.29 -8.37
N ASN A 6 -47.31 -19.60 -9.37
CA ASN A 6 -46.22 -18.63 -9.16
C ASN A 6 -46.68 -17.25 -8.65
N ILE A 7 -47.94 -16.88 -8.85
CA ILE A 7 -48.51 -15.61 -8.33
C ILE A 7 -48.88 -15.78 -6.85
N ALA A 8 -49.47 -16.91 -6.47
CA ALA A 8 -49.79 -17.23 -5.07
C ALA A 8 -48.53 -17.38 -4.19
N ALA A 9 -47.41 -17.87 -4.75
CA ALA A 9 -46.14 -17.97 -4.04
C ALA A 9 -45.44 -16.61 -3.84
N ARG A 10 -45.67 -15.64 -4.73
CA ARG A 10 -45.14 -14.27 -4.62
C ARG A 10 -45.95 -13.40 -3.65
N GLU A 11 -47.25 -13.58 -3.55
CA GLU A 11 -48.08 -12.86 -2.57
C GLU A 11 -47.93 -13.41 -1.14
N LYS A 12 -47.65 -14.71 -0.98
CA LYS A 12 -47.37 -15.30 0.34
C LYS A 12 -46.01 -14.86 0.91
N ARG A 13 -45.03 -14.54 0.05
CA ARG A 13 -43.74 -13.91 0.45
C ARG A 13 -43.85 -12.40 0.70
N ARG A 14 -44.86 -11.72 0.15
CA ARG A 14 -45.07 -10.28 0.37
C ARG A 14 -45.85 -9.99 1.66
N ARG A 15 -46.65 -10.94 2.15
CA ARG A 15 -47.40 -10.83 3.41
C ARG A 15 -46.63 -11.26 4.67
N SER A 16 -45.45 -11.85 4.54
CA SER A 16 -44.61 -12.24 5.70
C SER A 16 -43.52 -11.22 6.07
N ASN A 17 -43.37 -10.12 5.33
CA ASN A 17 -42.36 -9.08 5.57
C ASN A 17 -42.96 -7.75 6.09
N GLY A 18 -44.16 -7.81 6.68
CA GLY A 18 -44.93 -6.64 7.07
C GLY A 18 -45.27 -6.56 8.55
N GLU A 19 -44.36 -6.95 9.45
CA GLU A 19 -44.43 -6.63 10.89
C GLU A 19 -43.01 -6.38 11.41
N PHE A 20 -42.47 -5.19 11.14
CA PHE A 20 -41.39 -4.64 11.95
C PHE A 20 -42.04 -3.76 13.01
N GLY A 21 -42.26 -4.35 14.18
CA GLY A 21 -42.50 -3.59 15.40
C GLY A 21 -41.27 -2.73 15.69
N THR A 22 -41.51 -1.49 16.09
CA THR A 22 -40.52 -0.64 16.75
C THR A 22 -40.12 -1.29 18.06
N GLN A 23 -39.06 -2.10 18.04
CA GLN A 23 -38.30 -2.47 19.22
C GLN A 23 -37.21 -1.43 19.49
N PRO A 24 -36.88 -1.15 20.77
CA PRO A 24 -35.82 -0.22 21.11
C PRO A 24 -34.47 -0.78 20.64
N LEU A 25 -33.67 0.08 20.01
CA LEU A 25 -32.32 -0.25 19.55
C LEU A 25 -31.36 -0.36 20.75
N ASP A 26 -31.30 -1.53 21.34
CA ASP A 26 -30.16 -2.00 22.13
C ASP A 26 -29.52 -3.16 21.36
N GLU A 27 -28.32 -2.95 20.80
CA GLU A 27 -27.24 -3.94 20.61
C GLU A 27 -26.13 -3.40 19.68
N ALA A 28 -24.89 -3.77 20.01
CA ALA A 28 -23.64 -3.14 19.63
C ALA A 28 -23.23 -3.32 18.15
N SER A 29 -22.69 -2.25 17.55
CA SER A 29 -22.09 -2.26 16.21
C SER A 29 -20.56 -2.22 16.33
N ILE A 30 -19.93 -3.39 16.45
CA ILE A 30 -18.47 -3.55 16.52
C ILE A 30 -17.92 -3.62 15.08
N GLY A 31 -16.98 -2.74 14.73
CA GLY A 31 -16.30 -2.78 13.43
C GLY A 31 -15.35 -3.99 13.30
N PRO A 32 -14.82 -4.28 12.09
CA PRO A 32 -14.00 -5.47 11.83
C PRO A 32 -12.71 -5.58 12.68
N ASP A 33 -12.30 -4.49 13.33
CA ASP A 33 -11.12 -4.44 14.20
C ASP A 33 -11.45 -4.43 15.71
N GLY A 34 -12.71 -4.72 16.09
CA GLY A 34 -13.12 -4.71 17.50
C GLY A 34 -13.31 -3.30 18.09
N VAL A 35 -13.19 -2.25 17.27
CA VAL A 35 -13.42 -0.86 17.69
C VAL A 35 -14.92 -0.60 17.71
N ASP A 36 -15.44 -0.29 18.90
CA ASP A 36 -16.77 0.29 19.05
C ASP A 36 -16.77 1.69 18.43
N LEU A 37 -17.55 1.86 17.35
CA LEU A 37 -17.65 3.14 16.62
C LEU A 37 -18.33 4.24 17.45
N ARG A 38 -18.94 3.92 18.60
CA ARG A 38 -19.41 4.92 19.58
C ARG A 38 -18.34 5.30 20.59
N ALA A 39 -17.30 4.48 20.77
CA ALA A 39 -16.20 4.71 21.70
C ALA A 39 -15.03 5.51 21.12
N THR A 40 -15.09 5.95 19.85
CA THR A 40 -14.06 6.80 19.23
C THR A 40 -14.25 8.31 19.47
N ARG A 41 -14.90 8.66 20.58
CA ARG A 41 -14.79 9.98 21.20
C ARG A 41 -14.32 9.79 22.64
N ASP A 42 -13.14 9.19 22.81
CA ASP A 42 -12.31 9.48 23.97
C ASP A 42 -12.01 10.99 23.94
N ARG A 43 -12.95 11.78 24.46
CA ARG A 43 -12.80 13.22 24.62
C ARG A 43 -11.75 13.40 25.70
N ALA A 44 -10.51 13.61 25.28
CA ALA A 44 -9.47 14.11 26.16
C ALA A 44 -9.88 15.52 26.59
N ILE A 45 -10.54 15.57 27.73
CA ILE A 45 -10.95 16.77 28.44
C ILE A 45 -9.79 17.15 29.36
N GLU A 46 -9.32 18.38 29.23
CA GLU A 46 -8.27 18.92 30.08
C GLU A 46 -8.78 20.19 30.77
N GLN A 47 -8.54 20.28 32.08
CA GLN A 47 -8.83 21.48 32.83
C GLN A 47 -7.67 22.45 32.62
N ILE A 48 -7.95 23.61 32.04
CA ILE A 48 -6.95 24.63 31.72
C ILE A 48 -7.23 25.92 32.49
N ASP A 49 -6.17 26.65 32.84
CA ASP A 49 -6.28 28.00 33.41
C ASP A 49 -6.75 28.98 32.31
N GLY A 50 -7.51 30.00 32.69
CA GLY A 50 -8.00 31.00 31.73
C GLY A 50 -6.90 31.71 30.95
N SER A 51 -5.67 31.79 31.50
CA SER A 51 -4.51 32.37 30.83
C SER A 51 -3.96 31.53 29.67
N ASP A 52 -4.30 30.25 29.59
CA ASP A 52 -3.86 29.32 28.55
C ASP A 52 -4.89 29.16 27.42
N ILE A 53 -6.00 29.90 27.45
CA ILE A 53 -7.06 29.87 26.44
C ILE A 53 -6.69 30.75 25.25
N ALA A 54 -6.69 30.18 24.05
CA ALA A 54 -6.50 30.90 22.80
C ALA A 54 -7.80 31.02 21.99
N ALA A 55 -7.89 32.05 21.14
CA ALA A 55 -8.95 32.14 20.13
C ALA A 55 -8.91 30.90 19.21
N GLY A 56 -10.07 30.33 18.93
CA GLY A 56 -10.23 29.07 18.18
C GLY A 56 -10.21 27.80 19.05
N ASP A 57 -9.95 27.91 20.36
CA ASP A 57 -10.08 26.77 21.27
C ASP A 57 -11.53 26.32 21.41
N LEU A 58 -11.73 25.00 21.52
CA LEU A 58 -13.04 24.40 21.77
C LEU A 58 -13.16 24.11 23.27
N LEU A 59 -14.06 24.79 23.96
CA LEU A 59 -14.34 24.57 25.39
C LEU A 59 -15.70 23.91 25.58
N MET A 60 -15.86 23.12 26.63
CA MET A 60 -17.14 22.58 27.05
C MET A 60 -17.78 23.55 28.06
N VAL A 61 -18.95 24.08 27.70
CA VAL A 61 -19.74 25.04 28.49
C VAL A 61 -21.16 24.50 28.61
N ASP A 62 -21.65 24.29 29.83
CA ASP A 62 -22.99 23.71 30.09
C ASP A 62 -23.29 22.40 29.33
N GLY A 63 -22.25 21.62 29.02
CA GLY A 63 -22.36 20.36 28.26
C GLY A 63 -22.34 20.52 26.73
N GLU A 64 -22.17 21.74 26.22
CA GLU A 64 -22.04 22.04 24.79
C GLU A 64 -20.60 22.44 24.43
N ASP A 65 -20.15 22.03 23.24
CA ASP A 65 -18.84 22.42 22.71
C ASP A 65 -18.94 23.82 22.09
N ARG A 66 -18.21 24.81 22.62
CA ARG A 66 -18.22 26.21 22.15
C ARG A 66 -16.83 26.68 21.73
N VAL A 67 -16.75 27.37 20.60
CA VAL A 67 -15.48 27.92 20.08
C VAL A 67 -15.23 29.28 20.70
N VAL A 68 -14.05 29.46 21.28
CA VAL A 68 -13.61 30.71 21.89
C VAL A 68 -13.30 31.74 20.80
N ASP A 69 -13.95 32.90 20.86
CA ASP A 69 -13.58 34.07 20.06
C ASP A 69 -12.43 34.82 20.72
N ARG A 70 -12.56 35.10 22.02
CA ARG A 70 -11.56 35.86 22.77
C ARG A 70 -11.57 35.50 24.26
N ALA A 71 -10.40 35.53 24.89
CA ALA A 71 -10.27 35.46 26.34
C ALA A 71 -9.46 36.65 26.87
N TYR A 72 -9.85 37.24 27.99
CA TYR A 72 -9.10 38.33 28.62
C TYR A 72 -9.25 38.33 30.16
N PRO A 73 -8.22 38.78 30.90
CA PRO A 73 -8.25 38.74 32.36
C PRO A 73 -9.13 39.86 32.91
N ILE A 74 -9.83 39.59 34.01
CA ILE A 74 -10.60 40.61 34.71
C ILE A 74 -9.64 41.45 35.59
N SER A 75 -9.43 42.71 35.21
CA SER A 75 -8.75 43.67 36.08
C SER A 75 -9.71 44.20 37.14
N SER A 76 -9.43 43.97 38.43
CA SER A 76 -10.12 44.68 39.51
C SER A 76 -9.63 46.14 39.55
N PRO A 77 -10.52 47.14 39.54
CA PRO A 77 -10.10 48.55 39.50
C PRO A 77 -9.38 49.02 40.78
N GLU A 78 -9.52 48.32 41.91
CA GLU A 78 -9.12 48.89 43.21
C GLU A 78 -7.67 48.59 43.63
N ASP A 79 -7.02 47.52 43.14
CA ASP A 79 -5.73 47.07 43.70
C ASP A 79 -4.60 46.82 42.69
N GLY A 80 -4.80 47.03 41.39
CA GLY A 80 -3.76 46.84 40.36
C GLY A 80 -3.20 45.40 40.25
N ARG A 81 -3.80 44.44 40.96
CA ARG A 81 -3.54 43.01 40.84
C ARG A 81 -4.60 42.42 39.91
N HIS A 82 -4.16 41.73 38.87
CA HIS A 82 -5.05 40.91 38.04
C HIS A 82 -5.61 39.79 38.94
N GLY A 83 -6.91 39.84 39.25
CA GLY A 83 -7.59 38.72 39.89
C GLY A 83 -7.56 37.56 38.90
N GLY A 84 -7.28 36.34 39.35
CA GLY A 84 -7.08 35.17 38.47
C GLY A 84 -8.30 34.73 37.65
N GLU A 85 -9.36 35.54 37.56
CA GLU A 85 -10.57 35.24 36.80
C GLU A 85 -10.45 35.77 35.36
N TRP A 86 -10.96 34.98 34.42
CA TRP A 86 -10.97 35.30 33.00
C TRP A 86 -12.39 35.41 32.47
N ILE A 87 -12.61 36.34 31.53
CA ILE A 87 -13.82 36.37 30.70
C ILE A 87 -13.47 35.72 29.38
N VAL A 88 -14.24 34.70 29.01
CA VAL A 88 -14.17 34.04 27.71
C VAL A 88 -15.41 34.41 26.92
N GLU A 89 -15.20 35.03 25.77
CA GLU A 89 -16.22 35.33 24.76
C GLU A 89 -16.31 34.15 23.79
N PHE A 90 -17.53 33.66 23.57
CA PHE A 90 -17.82 32.65 22.57
C PHE A 90 -18.60 33.26 21.41
N GLU A 91 -18.24 32.87 20.19
CA GLU A 91 -19.01 33.20 19.00
C GLU A 91 -20.10 32.14 18.82
N SER A 92 -21.37 32.50 19.00
CA SER A 92 -22.50 31.64 18.66
C SER A 92 -23.24 32.17 17.44
N TYR A 93 -23.40 31.28 16.45
CA TYR A 93 -24.37 31.48 15.39
C TYR A 93 -25.70 30.97 15.92
N ASP A 94 -26.61 31.89 16.27
CA ASP A 94 -28.00 31.50 16.50
C ASP A 94 -28.50 30.80 15.24
N ARG A 95 -29.16 29.65 15.39
CA ARG A 95 -29.87 29.03 14.26
C ARG A 95 -31.31 29.44 14.33
N GLU A 96 -31.85 29.87 13.19
CA GLU A 96 -33.29 30.05 13.04
C GLU A 96 -34.00 28.69 13.28
N PRO A 97 -35.31 28.68 13.61
CA PRO A 97 -36.05 27.45 13.90
C PRO A 97 -35.99 26.38 12.80
N ASP A 98 -35.64 26.76 11.57
CA ASP A 98 -35.45 25.89 10.41
C ASP A 98 -34.01 25.35 10.25
N GLY A 99 -33.11 25.71 11.16
CA GLY A 99 -31.72 25.29 11.19
C GLY A 99 -30.78 26.14 10.32
N SER A 100 -31.26 27.21 9.68
CA SER A 100 -30.43 28.14 8.92
C SER A 100 -29.63 29.08 9.85
N PRO A 101 -28.46 29.59 9.42
CA PRO A 101 -27.68 30.53 10.23
C PRO A 101 -28.42 31.87 10.37
N SER A 102 -28.68 32.31 11.60
CA SER A 102 -29.22 33.64 11.87
C SER A 102 -28.20 34.71 11.51
N ALA A 103 -28.68 35.87 11.05
CA ALA A 103 -27.84 37.03 10.74
C ALA A 103 -27.37 37.78 12.01
N TYR A 104 -27.83 37.36 13.19
CA TYR A 104 -27.44 37.93 14.47
C TYR A 104 -26.38 37.06 15.14
N LEU A 105 -25.21 37.66 15.36
CA LEU A 105 -24.18 37.11 16.25
C LEU A 105 -24.63 37.36 17.69
N SER A 106 -24.97 36.29 18.40
CA SER A 106 -25.14 36.34 19.84
C SER A 106 -23.76 36.16 20.49
N ARG A 107 -23.45 36.99 21.50
CA ARG A 107 -22.24 36.85 22.31
C ARG A 107 -22.63 36.35 23.68
N SER A 108 -22.07 35.22 24.07
CA SER A 108 -22.17 34.72 25.44
C SER A 108 -20.82 34.87 26.13
N PHE A 109 -20.87 35.10 27.44
CA PHE A 109 -19.70 35.34 28.26
C PHE A 109 -19.72 34.35 29.41
N GLU A 110 -18.56 33.77 29.69
CA GLU A 110 -18.39 32.93 30.86
C GLU A 110 -17.21 33.42 31.69
N ARG A 111 -17.39 33.37 33.00
CA ARG A 111 -16.45 33.88 33.99
C ARG A 111 -16.11 32.75 34.93
N ASP A 112 -14.90 32.24 34.79
CA ASP A 112 -14.36 31.20 35.67
C ASP A 112 -12.83 31.35 35.77
N HIS A 113 -12.26 30.68 36.76
CA HIS A 113 -10.83 30.48 36.93
C HIS A 113 -10.30 29.33 36.07
N THR A 114 -11.10 28.29 35.84
CA THR A 114 -10.69 27.10 35.09
C THR A 114 -11.74 26.68 34.08
N PHE A 115 -11.31 26.28 32.88
CA PHE A 115 -12.20 25.87 31.80
C PHE A 115 -11.88 24.44 31.35
N THR A 116 -12.89 23.76 30.79
CA THR A 116 -12.71 22.43 30.19
C THR A 116 -12.43 22.57 28.70
N ARG A 117 -11.20 22.32 28.25
CA ARG A 117 -10.86 22.31 26.83
C ARG A 117 -11.11 20.92 26.24
N VAL A 118 -11.86 20.90 25.15
CA VAL A 118 -12.04 19.73 24.29
C VAL A 118 -10.86 19.73 23.31
N ARG A 119 -9.96 18.75 23.39
CA ARG A 119 -8.91 18.60 22.38
C ARG A 119 -9.52 18.45 20.99
N ASP A 120 -8.89 19.10 20.00
CA ASP A 120 -9.30 19.11 18.59
C ASP A 120 -9.80 17.73 18.14
N THR A 121 -11.12 17.62 17.95
CA THR A 121 -11.79 16.37 17.56
C THR A 121 -11.84 16.18 16.05
N ARG A 122 -11.19 17.04 15.26
CA ARG A 122 -11.13 16.85 13.83
C ARG A 122 -10.50 15.49 13.52
N PRO A 123 -11.09 14.70 12.62
CA PRO A 123 -10.48 13.49 12.12
C PRO A 123 -9.02 13.75 11.73
N ALA A 124 -8.14 12.77 11.96
CA ALA A 124 -6.71 12.93 11.68
C ALA A 124 -6.43 13.44 10.26
N TYR A 125 -7.26 13.08 9.27
CA TYR A 125 -7.10 13.51 7.89
C TYR A 125 -7.34 15.01 7.67
N GLU A 126 -8.16 15.68 8.48
CA GLU A 126 -8.41 17.13 8.38
C GLU A 126 -7.28 17.96 8.98
N ARG A 127 -6.35 17.29 9.68
CA ARG A 127 -5.13 17.88 10.23
C ARG A 127 -3.91 17.64 9.35
N LEU A 128 -4.04 16.84 8.30
CA LEU A 128 -2.97 16.59 7.35
C LEU A 128 -2.88 17.75 6.36
N ASP A 129 -1.70 18.34 6.25
CA ASP A 129 -1.38 19.25 5.16
C ASP A 129 -0.99 18.41 3.94
N TYR A 130 -1.89 18.33 2.97
CA TYR A 130 -1.67 17.62 1.71
C TYR A 130 -1.05 18.51 0.63
N ALA A 131 -0.70 19.75 0.95
CA ALA A 131 0.04 20.58 0.01
C ALA A 131 1.39 19.88 -0.29
N PRO A 132 1.78 19.79 -1.58
CA PRO A 132 3.07 19.23 -1.93
C PRO A 132 4.18 20.07 -1.27
N ALA A 133 5.23 19.41 -0.77
CA ALA A 133 6.38 20.12 -0.26
C ALA A 133 7.07 20.93 -1.37
N ASP A 134 7.86 21.94 -1.02
CA ASP A 134 8.57 22.78 -1.98
C ASP A 134 9.42 21.91 -2.94
N GLY A 135 9.04 21.93 -4.22
CA GLY A 135 9.71 21.16 -5.27
C GLY A 135 9.07 19.81 -5.62
N GLU A 136 8.04 19.37 -4.89
CA GLU A 136 7.26 18.18 -5.24
C GLU A 136 6.15 18.50 -6.25
N SER A 137 5.94 17.59 -7.20
CA SER A 137 4.81 17.69 -8.12
C SER A 137 3.50 17.35 -7.41
N SER A 138 2.45 18.14 -7.66
CA SER A 138 1.09 17.85 -7.19
C SER A 138 0.66 16.43 -7.55
N LEU A 139 0.06 15.71 -6.59
CA LEU A 139 -0.58 14.41 -6.81
C LEU A 139 -1.94 14.53 -7.55
N GLN A 140 -2.48 15.75 -7.66
CA GLN A 140 -3.72 16.00 -8.40
C GLN A 140 -3.50 15.84 -9.90
N SER A 141 -4.46 15.21 -10.57
CA SER A 141 -4.52 15.12 -12.03
C SER A 141 -5.64 16.02 -12.55
N HIS A 142 -5.47 16.57 -13.76
CA HIS A 142 -6.50 17.41 -14.40
C HIS A 142 -7.68 16.60 -14.95
N GLU A 143 -7.52 15.29 -15.07
CA GLU A 143 -8.53 14.33 -15.52
C GLU A 143 -8.43 13.04 -14.69
N PRO A 144 -9.50 12.22 -14.58
CA PRO A 144 -9.44 10.95 -13.88
C PRO A 144 -8.29 10.06 -14.38
N LEU A 145 -7.61 9.40 -13.45
CA LEU A 145 -6.49 8.51 -13.78
C LEU A 145 -6.94 7.38 -14.72
N GLY A 146 -6.26 7.26 -15.86
CA GLY A 146 -6.46 6.16 -16.80
C GLY A 146 -6.04 4.82 -16.19
N ARG A 147 -6.77 3.75 -16.55
CA ARG A 147 -6.47 2.39 -16.08
C ARG A 147 -5.25 1.83 -16.82
N LEU A 148 -4.17 1.55 -16.09
CA LEU A 148 -3.07 0.71 -16.57
C LEU A 148 -3.43 -0.76 -16.30
N THR A 149 -3.50 -1.59 -17.35
CA THR A 149 -4.02 -2.95 -17.22
C THR A 149 -2.89 -3.96 -17.07
N ILE A 150 -2.86 -4.64 -15.93
CA ILE A 150 -2.22 -5.95 -15.76
C ILE A 150 -3.31 -6.98 -16.06
N ALA A 151 -3.18 -7.64 -17.21
CA ALA A 151 -4.22 -8.48 -17.79
C ALA A 151 -4.19 -9.91 -17.24
N GLN A 152 -3.00 -10.44 -16.94
CA GLN A 152 -2.82 -11.84 -16.56
C GLN A 152 -1.72 -12.02 -15.53
N THR A 153 -1.91 -12.98 -14.63
CA THR A 153 -0.87 -13.48 -13.72
C THR A 153 -0.67 -14.96 -14.02
N LEU A 154 0.54 -15.32 -14.42
CA LEU A 154 0.92 -16.67 -14.80
C LEU A 154 2.00 -17.19 -13.85
N ASN A 155 1.89 -18.45 -13.44
CA ASN A 155 3.00 -19.13 -12.79
C ASN A 155 3.81 -19.88 -13.86
N ARG A 156 5.08 -19.51 -14.07
CA ARG A 156 5.93 -20.09 -15.11
C ARG A 156 7.20 -20.65 -14.52
N SER A 157 7.75 -21.70 -15.12
CA SER A 157 9.03 -22.21 -14.65
C SER A 157 10.12 -21.18 -14.95
N ALA A 158 11.03 -20.99 -13.98
CA ALA A 158 12.14 -20.05 -14.14
C ALA A 158 13.02 -20.43 -15.35
N HIS A 159 13.12 -21.73 -15.65
CA HIS A 159 13.85 -22.25 -16.80
C HIS A 159 13.19 -21.85 -18.13
N GLU A 160 11.87 -21.90 -18.23
CA GLU A 160 11.15 -21.45 -19.42
C GLU A 160 11.33 -19.96 -19.66
N VAL A 161 11.16 -19.14 -18.62
CA VAL A 161 11.36 -17.69 -18.68
C VAL A 161 12.79 -17.35 -19.07
N ALA A 162 13.78 -18.03 -18.49
CA ALA A 162 15.19 -17.87 -18.84
C ALA A 162 15.46 -18.23 -20.31
N ARG A 163 14.93 -19.36 -20.79
CA ARG A 163 15.08 -19.79 -22.18
C ARG A 163 14.50 -18.76 -23.16
N GLU A 164 13.32 -18.23 -22.86
CA GLU A 164 12.66 -17.20 -23.68
C GLU A 164 13.42 -15.87 -23.68
N ALA A 165 13.99 -15.49 -22.53
CA ALA A 165 14.85 -14.32 -22.46
C ALA A 165 16.12 -14.52 -23.31
N THR A 166 16.70 -15.72 -23.29
CA THR A 166 17.89 -16.06 -24.09
C THR A 166 17.56 -16.09 -25.58
N SER A 167 16.35 -16.49 -25.98
CA SER A 167 15.92 -16.44 -27.38
C SER A 167 15.55 -15.05 -27.87
N GLY A 168 15.62 -14.02 -27.01
CA GLY A 168 15.25 -12.65 -27.35
C GLY A 168 13.75 -12.38 -27.38
N LEU A 169 12.93 -13.27 -26.83
CA LEU A 169 11.48 -13.04 -26.70
C LEU A 169 11.19 -11.89 -25.71
N TYR A 170 12.00 -11.83 -24.64
CA TYR A 170 11.99 -10.73 -23.68
C TYR A 170 13.01 -9.64 -24.05
N ASP A 171 12.54 -8.41 -24.14
CA ASP A 171 13.39 -7.21 -24.12
C ASP A 171 13.74 -6.88 -22.65
N LEU A 172 14.98 -7.20 -22.27
CA LEU A 172 15.55 -6.93 -20.94
C LEU A 172 16.14 -5.52 -20.82
N ASN A 173 16.19 -4.74 -21.91
CA ASN A 173 16.83 -3.43 -21.94
C ASN A 173 15.92 -2.35 -22.56
N PRO A 174 14.64 -2.23 -22.15
CA PRO A 174 13.85 -1.10 -22.58
C PRO A 174 14.45 0.20 -22.01
N PRO A 175 14.20 1.38 -22.62
CA PRO A 175 14.92 2.62 -22.32
C PRO A 175 14.86 3.10 -20.86
N TYR A 176 13.82 2.74 -20.12
CA TYR A 176 13.61 3.09 -18.72
C TYR A 176 14.30 2.12 -17.73
N GLN A 177 14.83 1.01 -18.23
CA GLN A 177 15.34 -0.08 -17.39
C GLN A 177 16.78 0.20 -16.96
N ARG A 178 17.08 -0.16 -15.71
CA ARG A 178 18.46 -0.09 -15.20
C ARG A 178 19.35 -1.18 -15.80
N GLY A 179 20.67 -1.00 -15.66
CA GLY A 179 21.66 -2.02 -16.04
C GLY A 179 21.56 -3.31 -15.21
N SER A 180 22.38 -4.31 -15.52
CA SER A 180 22.56 -5.47 -14.62
C SER A 180 23.40 -5.00 -13.42
N VAL A 181 22.76 -4.92 -12.25
CA VAL A 181 23.34 -4.31 -11.04
C VAL A 181 23.40 -5.26 -9.86
N TRP A 182 22.75 -6.42 -9.95
CA TRP A 182 22.96 -7.42 -8.91
C TRP A 182 24.42 -7.88 -8.91
N ASP A 183 24.96 -8.18 -7.73
CA ASP A 183 26.26 -8.86 -7.57
C ASP A 183 26.06 -10.39 -7.53
N LEU A 184 27.15 -11.15 -7.48
CA LEU A 184 27.09 -12.61 -7.42
C LEU A 184 26.30 -13.09 -6.19
N ARG A 185 26.46 -12.43 -5.04
CA ARG A 185 25.82 -12.84 -3.79
C ARG A 185 24.30 -12.67 -3.83
N GLN A 186 23.81 -11.59 -4.44
CA GLN A 186 22.38 -11.36 -4.68
C GLN A 186 21.79 -12.41 -5.61
N ARG A 187 22.53 -12.80 -6.67
CA ARG A 187 22.13 -13.89 -7.57
C ARG A 187 22.05 -15.23 -6.84
N GLN A 188 23.07 -15.57 -6.07
CA GLN A 188 23.11 -16.79 -5.26
C GLN A 188 21.97 -16.84 -4.24
N ARG A 189 21.63 -15.73 -3.59
CA ARG A 189 20.47 -15.64 -2.68
C ARG A 189 19.13 -15.90 -3.36
N LEU A 190 18.96 -15.54 -4.63
CA LEU A 190 17.77 -15.92 -5.38
C LEU A 190 17.69 -17.45 -5.57
N ILE A 191 18.82 -18.08 -5.90
CA ILE A 191 18.90 -19.54 -6.02
C ILE A 191 18.65 -20.22 -4.66
N GLU A 192 19.15 -19.64 -3.57
CA GLU A 192 18.86 -20.09 -2.21
C GLU A 192 17.35 -20.05 -1.90
N SER A 193 16.66 -18.96 -2.26
CA SER A 193 15.20 -18.86 -2.10
C SER A 193 14.48 -19.99 -2.84
N PHE A 194 14.87 -20.32 -4.07
CA PHE A 194 14.31 -21.47 -4.79
C PHE A 194 14.63 -22.81 -4.11
N CYS A 195 15.84 -22.99 -3.59
CA CYS A 195 16.20 -24.18 -2.83
C CYS A 195 15.31 -24.36 -1.59
N ARG A 196 15.02 -23.25 -0.89
CA ARG A 196 14.19 -23.23 0.33
C ARG A 196 12.69 -23.21 0.06
N GLY A 197 12.26 -23.09 -1.20
CA GLY A 197 10.84 -22.96 -1.55
C GLY A 197 10.22 -21.62 -1.12
N ILE A 198 11.03 -20.59 -0.93
CA ILE A 198 10.57 -19.25 -0.56
C ILE A 198 9.98 -18.57 -1.81
N PRO A 199 8.76 -18.03 -1.74
CA PRO A 199 8.17 -17.27 -2.85
C PRO A 199 9.06 -16.09 -3.24
N VAL A 200 9.35 -15.98 -4.53
CA VAL A 200 10.11 -14.85 -5.09
C VAL A 200 9.15 -13.78 -5.61
N PRO A 201 9.51 -12.48 -5.51
CA PRO A 201 8.67 -11.41 -6.06
C PRO A 201 8.38 -11.62 -7.55
N ALA A 202 7.15 -11.31 -7.95
CA ALA A 202 6.71 -11.44 -9.33
C ALA A 202 7.60 -10.62 -10.28
N VAL A 203 7.68 -11.05 -11.54
CA VAL A 203 8.24 -10.27 -12.63
C VAL A 203 7.07 -9.66 -13.41
N THR A 204 7.19 -8.40 -13.81
CA THR A 204 6.13 -7.72 -14.58
C THR A 204 6.66 -7.42 -15.96
N VAL A 205 5.90 -7.80 -16.97
CA VAL A 205 6.27 -7.69 -18.38
C VAL A 205 5.11 -7.08 -19.18
N ASN A 206 5.40 -6.32 -20.24
CA ASN A 206 4.38 -5.83 -21.16
C ASN A 206 4.31 -6.71 -22.40
N ASP A 207 3.13 -7.16 -22.81
CA ASP A 207 2.92 -7.81 -24.11
C ASP A 207 2.80 -6.76 -25.23
N ARG A 208 3.86 -6.67 -26.04
CA ARG A 208 3.94 -5.74 -27.18
C ARG A 208 3.33 -6.32 -28.46
N THR A 209 2.76 -7.53 -28.41
CA THR A 209 2.08 -8.15 -29.57
C THR A 209 0.61 -7.76 -29.69
N THR A 210 0.08 -7.04 -28.69
CA THR A 210 -1.32 -6.61 -28.68
C THR A 210 -1.66 -5.66 -29.81
N SER A 211 -2.94 -5.61 -30.21
CA SER A 211 -3.41 -4.60 -31.18
C SER A 211 -3.26 -3.18 -30.63
N LEU A 212 -3.36 -3.00 -29.31
CA LEU A 212 -3.22 -1.71 -28.65
C LEU A 212 -1.81 -1.12 -28.85
N TRP A 213 -0.78 -1.94 -28.68
CA TRP A 213 0.61 -1.55 -28.96
C TRP A 213 0.81 -1.14 -30.42
N ARG A 214 0.36 -1.98 -31.35
CA ARG A 214 0.53 -1.77 -32.80
C ARG A 214 -0.18 -0.52 -33.30
N CYS A 215 -1.34 -0.18 -32.75
CA CYS A 215 -2.09 1.01 -33.15
C CYS A 215 -1.53 2.32 -32.56
N SER A 216 -0.63 2.25 -31.57
CA SER A 216 -0.15 3.42 -30.81
C SER A 216 1.25 3.87 -31.23
N GLY A 217 1.73 3.44 -32.40
CA GLY A 217 3.04 3.80 -32.94
C GLY A 217 4.20 2.94 -32.43
N GLY A 218 3.92 1.88 -31.66
CA GLY A 218 4.91 0.86 -31.33
C GLY A 218 5.37 0.11 -32.57
N SER A 219 6.68 -0.15 -32.69
CA SER A 219 7.20 -1.03 -33.74
C SER A 219 6.65 -2.43 -33.52
N ASP A 220 6.11 -3.06 -34.58
CA ASP A 220 5.54 -4.42 -34.51
C ASP A 220 6.63 -5.44 -34.19
N PRO A 221 6.66 -6.03 -32.98
CA PRO A 221 7.72 -6.98 -32.60
C PRO A 221 7.69 -8.26 -33.42
N LEU A 222 6.55 -8.57 -34.05
CA LEU A 222 6.43 -9.73 -34.95
C LEU A 222 7.21 -9.50 -36.25
N SER A 223 7.44 -8.24 -36.63
CA SER A 223 8.21 -7.89 -37.83
C SER A 223 9.72 -7.95 -37.60
N THR A 224 10.19 -7.73 -36.37
CA THR A 224 11.61 -7.77 -35.98
C THR A 224 12.03 -9.12 -35.40
N GLY A 225 11.07 -9.94 -34.96
CA GLY A 225 11.29 -11.25 -34.36
C GLY A 225 11.86 -11.22 -32.95
N LEU A 226 11.97 -10.04 -32.33
CA LEU A 226 12.62 -9.84 -31.02
C LEU A 226 11.81 -8.86 -30.16
N GLY A 227 11.86 -9.06 -28.83
CA GLY A 227 11.27 -8.13 -27.87
C GLY A 227 9.75 -8.10 -27.88
N MET A 228 9.10 -9.26 -28.11
CA MET A 228 7.64 -9.41 -28.04
C MET A 228 7.09 -9.07 -26.66
N ARG A 229 7.91 -9.22 -25.62
CA ARG A 229 7.58 -8.79 -24.25
C ARG A 229 8.65 -7.86 -23.69
N ALA A 230 8.26 -6.71 -23.15
CA ALA A 230 9.19 -5.82 -22.45
C ALA A 230 9.23 -6.15 -20.97
N VAL A 231 10.41 -6.22 -20.36
CA VAL A 231 10.48 -6.36 -18.89
C VAL A 231 10.31 -5.00 -18.23
N ILE A 232 9.20 -4.83 -17.50
CA ILE A 232 8.93 -3.66 -16.68
C ILE A 232 9.67 -3.82 -15.34
N ASP A 233 9.38 -4.86 -14.57
CA ASP A 233 10.07 -5.17 -13.31
C ASP A 233 10.59 -6.61 -13.27
N GLY A 234 11.70 -6.82 -12.56
CA GLY A 234 12.25 -8.15 -12.30
C GLY A 234 13.36 -8.59 -13.25
N LYS A 235 13.94 -7.68 -14.03
CA LYS A 235 15.10 -7.94 -14.90
C LYS A 235 16.18 -8.78 -14.23
N GLN A 236 16.64 -8.38 -13.05
CA GLN A 236 17.74 -9.06 -12.36
C GLN A 236 17.38 -10.51 -11.98
N ARG A 237 16.10 -10.79 -11.68
CA ARG A 237 15.62 -12.15 -11.41
C ARG A 237 15.68 -13.02 -12.66
N ILE A 238 15.26 -12.47 -13.81
CA ILE A 238 15.33 -13.18 -15.10
C ILE A 238 16.78 -13.43 -15.50
N GLU A 239 17.65 -12.40 -15.44
CA GLU A 239 19.08 -12.52 -15.74
C GLU A 239 19.75 -13.56 -14.83
N THR A 240 19.42 -13.58 -13.54
CA THR A 240 19.94 -14.59 -12.62
C THR A 240 19.54 -16.00 -13.05
N CYS A 241 18.28 -16.20 -13.46
CA CYS A 241 17.82 -17.50 -13.94
C CYS A 241 18.55 -17.91 -15.23
N GLN A 242 18.75 -16.98 -16.18
CA GLN A 242 19.55 -17.23 -17.39
C GLN A 242 20.97 -17.70 -17.03
N GLN A 243 21.65 -16.93 -16.18
CA GLN A 243 23.02 -17.23 -15.76
C GLN A 243 23.11 -18.58 -15.04
N TRP A 244 22.15 -18.90 -14.17
CA TRP A 244 22.12 -20.18 -13.47
C TRP A 244 21.95 -21.37 -14.41
N PHE A 245 20.95 -21.32 -15.31
CA PHE A 245 20.66 -22.43 -16.22
C PHE A 245 21.71 -22.60 -17.33
N ASN A 246 22.56 -21.59 -17.57
CA ASN A 246 23.68 -21.62 -18.50
C ASN A 246 25.04 -21.92 -17.84
N ASP A 247 25.08 -22.31 -16.56
CA ASP A 247 26.31 -22.55 -15.78
C ASP A 247 27.26 -21.34 -15.67
N GLU A 248 26.75 -20.11 -15.74
CA GLU A 248 27.57 -18.89 -15.65
C GLU A 248 28.00 -18.58 -14.20
N PHE A 249 27.34 -19.17 -13.20
CA PHE A 249 27.80 -19.18 -11.81
C PHE A 249 27.39 -20.46 -11.09
N ALA A 250 27.96 -20.66 -9.90
CA ALA A 250 27.65 -21.79 -9.04
C ALA A 250 27.20 -21.34 -7.66
N VAL A 251 26.59 -22.28 -6.94
CA VAL A 251 26.16 -22.11 -5.55
C VAL A 251 26.76 -23.21 -4.66
N PRO A 252 26.80 -23.04 -3.33
CA PRO A 252 27.28 -24.07 -2.43
C PRO A 252 26.57 -25.41 -2.67
N ALA A 253 27.35 -26.48 -2.86
CA ALA A 253 26.80 -27.82 -3.08
C ALA A 253 26.01 -28.33 -1.87
N SER A 254 26.32 -27.82 -0.67
CA SER A 254 25.63 -28.11 0.58
C SER A 254 24.15 -27.66 0.60
N TRP A 255 23.69 -26.87 -0.38
CA TRP A 255 22.29 -26.51 -0.52
C TRP A 255 21.41 -27.63 -1.11
N PHE A 256 22.03 -28.73 -1.55
CA PHE A 256 21.36 -29.86 -2.17
C PHE A 256 21.64 -31.14 -1.40
N ASP A 257 20.72 -32.11 -1.53
CA ASP A 257 20.97 -33.48 -1.08
C ASP A 257 22.21 -34.02 -1.83
N PRO A 258 23.24 -34.59 -1.13
CA PRO A 258 24.47 -35.04 -1.79
C PRO A 258 24.25 -36.04 -2.93
N GLU A 259 23.22 -36.90 -2.83
CA GLU A 259 22.84 -37.86 -3.87
C GLU A 259 22.36 -37.20 -5.17
N ARG A 260 22.04 -35.90 -5.13
CA ARG A 260 21.57 -35.10 -6.26
C ARG A 260 22.66 -34.23 -6.88
N VAL A 261 23.89 -34.33 -6.39
CA VAL A 261 25.05 -33.59 -6.90
C VAL A 261 25.99 -34.59 -7.58
N GLU A 262 26.18 -34.44 -8.89
CA GLU A 262 27.05 -35.30 -9.70
C GLU A 262 28.48 -34.75 -9.80
N ARG A 263 28.62 -33.42 -9.91
CA ARG A 263 29.91 -32.75 -10.08
C ARG A 263 29.97 -31.47 -9.28
N THR A 264 31.04 -31.33 -8.51
CA THR A 264 31.37 -30.10 -7.78
C THR A 264 32.73 -29.58 -8.24
N PHE A 265 33.04 -28.36 -7.83
CA PHE A 265 34.39 -27.84 -7.83
C PHE A 265 34.69 -27.17 -6.49
N GLU A 266 35.94 -27.22 -6.06
CA GLU A 266 36.37 -26.68 -4.78
C GLU A 266 36.53 -25.15 -4.86
N THR A 267 35.97 -24.45 -3.87
CA THR A 267 36.21 -23.03 -3.60
C THR A 267 36.87 -22.86 -2.23
N SER A 268 37.19 -21.62 -1.85
CA SER A 268 37.81 -21.33 -0.55
C SER A 268 36.92 -21.66 0.66
N ASP A 269 35.62 -21.77 0.46
CA ASP A 269 34.60 -21.98 1.49
C ASP A 269 33.84 -23.31 1.33
N GLY A 270 34.29 -24.19 0.43
CA GLY A 270 33.79 -25.56 0.28
C GLY A 270 33.46 -25.95 -1.17
N PRO A 271 32.77 -27.07 -1.39
CA PRO A 271 32.39 -27.49 -2.73
C PRO A 271 31.20 -26.67 -3.25
N TYR A 272 31.28 -26.23 -4.50
CA TYR A 272 30.23 -25.53 -5.23
C TYR A 272 29.75 -26.37 -6.42
N VAL A 273 28.50 -26.13 -6.85
CA VAL A 273 27.84 -26.83 -7.95
C VAL A 273 27.19 -25.83 -8.91
N ALA A 274 27.45 -26.00 -10.20
CA ALA A 274 26.72 -25.33 -11.29
C ALA A 274 25.49 -26.18 -11.68
N PHE A 275 24.55 -25.63 -12.45
CA PHE A 275 23.31 -26.34 -12.80
C PHE A 275 23.56 -27.69 -13.49
N SER A 276 24.53 -27.79 -14.40
CA SER A 276 24.92 -29.04 -15.07
C SER A 276 25.70 -30.01 -14.17
N GLY A 277 26.08 -29.59 -12.97
CA GLY A 277 26.66 -30.45 -11.93
C GLY A 277 25.61 -31.16 -11.07
N LEU A 278 24.33 -30.79 -11.17
CA LEU A 278 23.23 -31.49 -10.50
C LEU A 278 22.84 -32.77 -11.25
N SER A 279 22.23 -33.74 -10.57
CA SER A 279 21.74 -34.95 -11.24
C SER A 279 20.64 -34.67 -12.26
N GLN A 280 20.48 -35.52 -13.27
CA GLN A 280 19.42 -35.34 -14.28
C GLN A 280 18.03 -35.21 -13.64
N GLY A 281 17.76 -35.97 -12.57
CA GLY A 281 16.51 -35.89 -11.82
C GLY A 281 16.31 -34.53 -11.14
N GLU A 282 17.36 -33.98 -10.53
CA GLU A 282 17.29 -32.66 -9.91
C GLU A 282 17.19 -31.55 -10.98
N ARG A 283 17.94 -31.62 -12.08
CA ARG A 283 17.80 -30.68 -13.21
C ARG A 283 16.37 -30.65 -13.75
N ASN A 284 15.74 -31.82 -13.95
CA ASN A 284 14.34 -31.91 -14.36
C ASN A 284 13.40 -31.26 -13.32
N ARG A 285 13.65 -31.49 -12.03
CA ARG A 285 12.88 -30.88 -10.95
C ARG A 285 12.98 -29.35 -10.98
N TRP A 286 14.18 -28.80 -11.17
CA TRP A 286 14.39 -27.36 -11.33
C TRP A 286 13.65 -26.78 -12.53
N SER A 287 13.72 -27.45 -13.67
CA SER A 287 13.07 -26.97 -14.90
C SER A 287 11.55 -27.03 -14.87
N LEU A 288 10.95 -27.88 -14.03
CA LEU A 288 9.51 -28.18 -14.05
C LEU A 288 8.75 -27.80 -12.78
N THR A 289 9.33 -27.99 -11.59
CA THR A 289 8.57 -27.94 -10.32
C THR A 289 9.20 -27.07 -9.24
N LYS A 290 10.52 -26.98 -9.16
CA LYS A 290 11.24 -26.35 -8.03
C LYS A 290 11.43 -24.84 -8.18
N ALA A 291 11.73 -24.34 -9.38
CA ALA A 291 11.97 -22.92 -9.60
C ALA A 291 10.87 -22.30 -10.47
N HIS A 292 10.11 -21.38 -9.90
CA HIS A 292 8.98 -20.73 -10.54
C HIS A 292 9.02 -19.21 -10.36
N LEU A 293 8.67 -18.50 -11.43
CA LEU A 293 8.47 -17.06 -11.43
C LEU A 293 7.00 -16.79 -11.68
N VAL A 294 6.40 -15.99 -10.80
CA VAL A 294 5.09 -15.37 -11.06
C VAL A 294 5.32 -14.26 -12.08
N VAL A 295 4.67 -14.34 -13.24
CA VAL A 295 4.77 -13.37 -14.33
C VAL A 295 3.45 -12.61 -14.42
N ASN A 296 3.49 -11.30 -14.17
CA ASN A 296 2.39 -10.38 -14.42
C ASN A 296 2.54 -9.82 -15.83
N GLU A 297 1.54 -10.02 -16.68
CA GLU A 297 1.53 -9.51 -18.05
C GLU A 297 0.63 -8.27 -18.14
N ALA A 298 1.26 -7.13 -18.42
CA ALA A 298 0.62 -5.88 -18.76
C ALA A 298 0.32 -5.80 -20.26
N GLN A 299 -0.64 -4.95 -20.62
CA GLN A 299 -1.03 -4.68 -22.00
C GLN A 299 -1.16 -3.18 -22.20
N VAL A 300 -0.07 -2.45 -21.96
CA VAL A 300 -0.03 -1.00 -22.17
C VAL A 300 0.39 -0.66 -23.59
N ALA A 301 -0.02 0.52 -24.03
CA ALA A 301 0.02 0.93 -25.42
C ALA A 301 1.39 1.44 -25.89
N THR A 302 2.16 2.02 -24.97
CA THR A 302 3.35 2.81 -25.29
C THR A 302 4.51 2.52 -24.34
N VAL A 303 5.74 2.89 -24.73
CA VAL A 303 6.93 2.79 -23.86
C VAL A 303 6.79 3.75 -22.66
N GLU A 304 6.12 4.88 -22.86
CA GLU A 304 5.83 5.86 -21.80
C GLU A 304 4.92 5.27 -20.72
N ASP A 305 3.91 4.47 -21.11
CA ASP A 305 3.06 3.75 -20.15
C ASP A 305 3.83 2.63 -19.43
N GLU A 306 4.74 1.94 -20.13
CA GLU A 306 5.65 0.96 -19.51
C GLU A 306 6.53 1.65 -18.45
N ALA A 307 7.09 2.82 -18.76
CA ALA A 307 7.90 3.61 -17.84
C ALA A 307 7.07 4.11 -16.64
N ARG A 308 5.80 4.51 -16.86
CA ARG A 308 4.88 4.88 -15.78
C ARG A 308 4.60 3.71 -14.85
N LEU A 309 4.36 2.51 -15.39
CA LEU A 309 4.24 1.29 -14.59
C LEU A 309 5.53 0.97 -13.83
N TYR A 310 6.70 1.12 -14.46
CA TYR A 310 7.99 0.93 -13.80
C TYR A 310 8.14 1.82 -12.56
N LEU A 311 7.81 3.11 -12.68
CA LEU A 311 7.85 4.06 -11.57
C LEU A 311 6.87 3.70 -10.46
N LEU A 312 5.63 3.32 -10.81
CA LEU A 312 4.63 2.91 -9.82
C LEU A 312 5.05 1.65 -9.04
N LEU A 313 5.66 0.68 -9.72
CA LEU A 313 6.09 -0.57 -9.12
C LEU A 313 7.33 -0.41 -8.22
N ASN A 314 8.25 0.49 -8.58
CA ASN A 314 9.54 0.62 -7.91
C ASN A 314 9.66 1.85 -6.99
N GLY A 315 8.82 2.86 -7.16
CA GLY A 315 8.92 4.14 -6.44
C GLY A 315 7.93 4.32 -5.29
N GLY A 316 6.96 3.41 -5.13
CA GLY A 316 5.90 3.54 -4.11
C GLY A 316 6.29 3.06 -2.70
N GLY A 317 7.47 2.45 -2.53
CA GLY A 317 7.92 1.90 -1.25
C GLY A 317 9.09 2.68 -0.66
N THR A 318 9.18 2.71 0.67
CA THR A 318 10.37 3.18 1.37
C THR A 318 11.45 2.10 1.32
N ASP A 319 12.68 2.47 0.99
CA ASP A 319 13.82 1.57 1.10
C ASP A 319 13.95 1.06 2.54
N GLN A 320 14.18 -0.26 2.70
CA GLN A 320 14.52 -0.80 4.02
C GLN A 320 15.85 -0.21 4.47
N SER A 321 15.88 0.38 5.66
CA SER A 321 17.10 0.99 6.18
C SER A 321 18.16 -0.08 6.45
N GLY A 322 19.43 0.31 6.49
CA GLY A 322 20.51 -0.59 6.91
C GLY A 322 20.27 -1.21 8.30
N ASP A 323 19.57 -0.49 9.18
CA ASP A 323 19.19 -0.97 10.51
C ASP A 323 18.08 -2.04 10.45
N ASP A 324 17.11 -1.92 9.53
CA ASP A 324 16.11 -2.97 9.28
C ASP A 324 16.77 -4.28 8.85
N MET A 325 17.72 -4.19 7.91
CA MET A 325 18.47 -5.34 7.41
C MET A 325 19.36 -5.95 8.49
N LYS A 326 20.00 -5.13 9.33
CA LYS A 326 20.82 -5.60 10.46
C LYS A 326 19.96 -6.34 11.49
N ARG A 327 18.80 -5.79 11.86
CA ARG A 327 17.84 -6.47 12.75
C ARG A 327 17.41 -7.82 12.19
N ALA A 328 17.08 -7.88 10.89
CA ALA A 328 16.71 -9.14 10.24
C ALA A 328 17.85 -10.17 10.29
N ALA A 329 19.09 -9.75 10.06
CA ALA A 329 20.26 -10.63 10.15
C ALA A 329 20.53 -11.14 11.57
N GLU A 330 20.39 -10.30 12.60
CA GLU A 330 20.55 -10.68 14.00
C GLU A 330 19.50 -11.70 14.47
N VAL A 331 18.28 -11.63 13.93
CA VAL A 331 17.22 -12.61 14.20
C VAL A 331 17.51 -13.92 13.45
N ALA A 332 17.93 -13.86 12.19
CA ALA A 332 18.25 -15.04 11.39
C ALA A 332 19.39 -15.87 12.00
N ALA A 333 20.44 -15.21 12.52
CA ALA A 333 21.60 -15.87 13.14
C ALA A 333 21.28 -16.63 14.45
N ARG A 334 20.08 -16.47 15.03
CA ARG A 334 19.65 -17.21 16.22
C ARG A 334 19.05 -18.58 15.89
N ALA A 335 18.73 -18.82 14.63
CA ALA A 335 18.06 -20.03 14.15
C ALA A 335 19.04 -21.09 13.60
N GLU A 336 20.33 -20.76 13.51
CA GLU A 336 21.44 -21.64 13.12
C GLU A 336 22.17 -22.18 14.36
#